data_AF-A0AAV1Q6M5-F1
#
_entry.id   AF-A0AAV1Q6M5-F1
#
_cell.length_a   1.000
_cell.length_b   1.000
_cell.length_c   1.000
_cell.angle_alpha   90.00
_cell.angle_beta   90.00
_cell.angle_gamma   90.00
#
_symmetry.space_group_name_H-M   'P 1'
#
loop_
_entity.id
_entity.type
_entity.pdbx_description
1 polymer ?
#
loop_
_entity_poly.entity_id
_entity_poly.type
_entity_poly.pdbx_seq_one_letter_code
_entity_poly.pdbx_strand_id
1 'polypeptide(L)'
;MQKNSLYTAMSRFIGAVNNMDQTVMLPSRLRDVPTNGADDGADDGAMYGSYVLLKSIRNDMEWGVLQQGGGVLQQGGGLMLQGGGLMHQGGGPVLQQNGGGTEAAEDEDDLEKQFYFHLNGLHAVLSKLTRKADTLTSRYKEEIGCRN
;
A
#
# COMPACT_ATOMS: atom_id res chain seq x y z
N MET A 1 20.12 15.47 -20.31
CA MET A 1 20.07 14.48 -19.21
C MET A 1 18.61 14.29 -18.83
N GLN A 2 18.07 13.07 -18.96
CA GLN A 2 16.65 12.78 -18.73
C GLN A 2 16.27 13.05 -17.28
N LYS A 3 15.65 14.22 -17.01
CA LYS A 3 15.10 14.57 -15.68
C LYS A 3 13.75 13.89 -15.39
N ASN A 4 13.28 13.04 -16.31
CA ASN A 4 11.93 12.45 -16.30
C ASN A 4 11.97 10.91 -16.26
N SER A 5 13.04 10.32 -15.71
CA SER A 5 13.11 8.86 -15.55
C SER A 5 12.32 8.42 -14.32
N LEU A 6 11.66 7.26 -14.39
CA LEU A 6 10.99 6.61 -13.26
C LEU A 6 11.94 6.49 -12.05
N TYR A 7 13.19 6.12 -12.29
CA TYR A 7 14.20 6.03 -11.24
C TYR A 7 14.43 7.38 -10.53
N THR A 8 14.46 8.48 -11.28
CA THR A 8 14.60 9.83 -10.71
C THR A 8 13.38 10.20 -9.85
N ALA A 9 12.17 9.86 -10.31
CA ALA A 9 10.95 10.09 -9.54
C ALA A 9 10.94 9.28 -8.23
N MET A 10 11.28 7.98 -8.29
CA MET A 10 11.37 7.11 -7.12
C MET A 10 12.44 7.59 -6.13
N SER A 11 13.63 7.98 -6.61
CA SER A 11 14.70 8.49 -5.75
C SER A 11 14.30 9.78 -5.02
N ARG A 12 13.56 10.69 -5.69
CA ARG A 12 13.03 11.91 -5.06
C ARG A 12 11.98 11.58 -4.01
N PHE A 13 11.09 10.63 -4.30
CA PHE A 13 10.09 10.16 -3.34
C PHE A 13 10.76 9.57 -2.09
N ILE A 14 11.69 8.63 -2.25
CA ILE A 14 12.44 8.03 -1.13
C ILE A 14 13.13 9.11 -0.29
N GLY A 15 13.78 10.08 -0.94
CA GLY A 15 14.43 11.20 -0.26
C GLY A 15 13.45 12.04 0.58
N ALA A 16 12.26 12.33 0.04
CA ALA A 16 11.22 13.07 0.75
C ALA A 16 10.66 12.30 1.94
N VAL A 17 10.34 11.01 1.78
CA VAL A 17 9.81 10.16 2.86
C VAL A 17 10.88 9.94 3.94
N ASN A 18 12.15 9.79 3.58
CA ASN A 18 13.25 9.71 4.55
C ASN A 18 13.41 11.00 5.36
N ASN A 19 13.31 12.17 4.71
CA ASN A 19 13.34 13.44 5.44
C ASN A 19 12.15 13.58 6.39
N MET A 20 10.95 13.18 5.96
CA MET A 20 9.76 13.11 6.80
C MET A 20 9.99 12.19 8.02
N ASP A 21 10.45 10.97 7.81
CA ASP A 21 10.69 9.96 8.87
C ASP A 21 11.75 10.41 9.89
N GLN A 22 12.78 11.13 9.45
CA GLN A 22 13.78 11.73 10.33
C GLN A 22 13.23 12.91 11.15
N THR A 23 12.23 13.62 10.61
CA THR A 23 11.66 14.81 11.25
C THR A 23 10.55 14.44 12.23
N VAL A 24 9.75 13.42 11.90
CA VAL A 24 8.64 12.93 12.74
C VAL A 24 9.19 12.03 13.84
N MET A 25 9.62 12.64 14.94
CA MET A 25 10.20 11.94 16.09
C MET A 25 9.16 11.19 16.95
N LEU A 26 7.89 11.57 16.87
CA LEU A 26 6.82 10.95 17.65
C LEU A 26 5.55 10.78 16.79
N PRO A 27 5.44 9.68 16.03
CA PRO A 27 4.34 9.48 15.08
C PRO A 27 2.96 9.49 15.72
N SER A 28 2.83 9.08 16.99
CA SER A 28 1.53 9.08 17.69
C SER A 28 0.91 10.47 17.78
N ARG A 29 1.73 11.53 17.83
CA ARG A 29 1.22 12.91 17.85
C ARG A 29 0.49 13.29 16.58
N LEU A 30 0.77 12.64 15.45
CA LEU A 30 0.08 12.90 14.19
C LEU A 30 -1.38 12.46 14.22
N ARG A 31 -1.75 11.55 15.14
CA ARG A 31 -3.16 11.17 15.33
C ARG A 31 -3.96 12.29 15.97
N ASP A 32 -3.32 13.04 16.86
CA ASP A 32 -3.94 14.11 17.63
C ASP A 32 -3.85 15.48 16.92
N VAL A 33 -3.30 15.54 15.69
CA VAL A 33 -3.21 16.79 14.91
C VAL A 33 -4.55 17.00 14.21
N PRO A 34 -5.30 18.05 14.55
CA PRO A 34 -6.46 18.45 13.77
C PRO A 34 -5.96 18.97 12.42
N THR A 35 -6.32 18.26 11.37
CA THR A 35 -6.24 18.77 10.00
C THR A 35 -7.32 19.83 9.88
N ASN A 36 -6.93 21.09 9.74
CA ASN A 36 -7.87 22.21 9.56
C ASN A 36 -8.53 22.12 8.17
N GLY A 37 -9.42 21.15 7.99
CA GLY A 37 -10.48 21.12 6.99
C GLY A 37 -11.74 21.65 7.64
N ALA A 38 -12.35 22.66 7.03
CA ALA A 38 -13.62 23.20 7.51
C ALA A 38 -14.69 22.10 7.49
N ASP A 39 -15.43 22.01 8.60
CA ASP A 39 -16.64 21.21 8.83
C ASP A 39 -16.46 19.76 9.33
N ASP A 40 -16.97 19.54 10.55
CA ASP A 40 -17.33 18.29 11.22
C ASP A 40 -16.28 17.17 11.39
N GLY A 41 -15.58 17.18 12.53
CA GLY A 41 -15.47 16.04 13.46
C GLY A 41 -14.94 14.66 13.01
N ALA A 42 -14.43 14.47 11.80
CA ALA A 42 -14.17 13.13 11.25
C ALA A 42 -12.80 12.92 10.57
N ASP A 43 -11.80 13.76 10.85
CA ASP A 43 -10.43 13.61 10.31
C ASP A 43 -9.36 13.51 11.42
N ASP A 44 -9.72 12.91 12.56
CA ASP A 44 -8.79 12.60 13.65
C ASP A 44 -7.93 11.38 13.26
N GLY A 45 -6.89 11.62 12.46
CA GLY A 45 -5.87 10.61 12.15
C GLY A 45 -5.49 10.42 10.69
N ALA A 46 -6.03 11.18 9.74
CA ALA A 46 -5.61 11.07 8.33
C ALA A 46 -4.11 11.36 8.16
N MET A 47 -3.57 12.35 8.89
CA MET A 47 -2.12 12.62 8.92
C MET A 47 -1.28 11.40 9.34
N TYR A 48 -1.76 10.60 10.30
CA TYR A 48 -1.09 9.37 10.69
C TYR A 48 -1.27 8.26 9.64
N GLY A 49 -2.43 8.19 8.99
CA GLY A 49 -2.71 7.31 7.85
C GLY A 49 -1.72 7.53 6.71
N SER A 50 -1.62 8.76 6.21
CA SER A 50 -0.69 9.12 5.13
C SER A 50 0.76 8.83 5.51
N TYR A 51 1.15 9.09 6.77
CA TYR A 51 2.50 8.78 7.26
C TYR A 51 2.82 7.29 7.17
N VAL A 52 1.89 6.42 7.60
CA VAL A 52 2.07 4.96 7.54
C VAL A 52 2.12 4.49 6.08
N LEU A 53 1.21 4.97 5.24
CA LEU A 53 1.14 4.64 3.81
C LEU A 53 2.44 4.98 3.08
N LEU A 54 2.93 6.22 3.23
CA LEU A 54 4.17 6.67 2.59
C LEU A 54 5.37 5.83 3.01
N LYS A 55 5.42 5.42 4.29
CA LYS A 55 6.47 4.52 4.80
C LYS A 55 6.38 3.12 4.24
N SER A 56 5.15 2.57 4.10
CA SER A 56 4.90 1.26 3.47
C SER A 56 5.44 1.25 2.03
N ILE A 57 4.98 2.20 1.21
CA ILE A 57 5.40 2.35 -0.19
C ILE A 57 6.92 2.56 -0.30
N ARG A 58 7.53 3.39 0.55
CA ARG A 58 8.99 3.57 0.57
C ARG A 58 9.72 2.26 0.82
N ASN A 59 9.28 1.50 1.82
CA ASN A 59 9.92 0.24 2.18
C ASN A 59 9.96 -0.74 1.01
N ASP A 60 8.87 -0.83 0.25
CA ASP A 60 8.80 -1.72 -0.91
C ASP A 60 9.62 -1.22 -2.11
N MET A 61 9.81 0.09 -2.23
CA MET A 61 10.72 0.65 -3.25
C MET A 61 12.18 0.42 -2.90
N GLU A 62 12.56 0.55 -1.64
CA GLU A 62 13.96 0.49 -1.17
C GLU A 62 14.45 -0.96 -1.06
N TRP A 63 13.59 -1.87 -0.58
CA TRP A 63 13.94 -3.26 -0.31
C TRP A 63 13.27 -4.25 -1.27
N GLY A 64 12.51 -3.75 -2.25
CA GLY A 64 11.67 -4.54 -3.13
C GLY A 64 10.37 -4.96 -2.44
N VAL A 65 9.35 -5.28 -3.24
CA VAL A 65 8.12 -5.91 -2.73
C VAL A 65 8.49 -7.29 -2.21
N LEU A 66 8.83 -7.38 -0.92
CA LEU A 66 8.88 -8.65 -0.21
C LEU A 66 7.44 -9.14 -0.19
N GLN A 67 7.14 -10.10 -1.06
CA GLN A 67 5.87 -10.81 -1.04
C GLN A 67 5.72 -11.43 0.35
N GLN A 68 5.03 -10.71 1.25
CA GLN A 68 4.57 -11.23 2.52
C GLN A 68 3.56 -12.31 2.14
N GLY A 69 4.08 -13.53 1.96
CA GLY A 69 3.26 -14.70 1.79
C GLY A 69 2.35 -14.77 3.00
N GLY A 70 1.04 -14.65 2.77
CA GLY A 70 -0.01 -14.93 3.74
C GLY A 70 0.07 -16.39 4.16
N GLY A 71 1.00 -16.67 5.08
CA GLY A 71 1.11 -17.92 5.80
C GLY A 71 0.09 -17.91 6.92
N VAL A 72 -0.98 -18.68 6.70
CA VAL A 72 -1.99 -19.06 7.68
C VAL A 72 -1.30 -19.55 8.95
N LEU A 73 -1.39 -18.80 10.05
CA LEU A 73 -1.19 -19.33 11.39
C LEU A 73 -2.52 -19.29 12.13
N GLN A 74 -3.23 -20.39 11.96
CA GLN A 74 -4.29 -20.84 12.84
C GLN A 74 -3.70 -21.05 14.24
N GLN A 75 -4.05 -20.17 15.18
CA GLN A 75 -3.92 -20.46 16.60
C GLN A 75 -5.33 -20.55 17.18
N GLY A 76 -5.73 -21.80 17.42
CA GLY A 76 -6.83 -22.13 18.28
C GLY A 76 -6.52 -21.75 19.73
N GLY A 77 -7.54 -21.23 20.41
CA GLY A 77 -7.51 -20.91 21.83
C GLY A 77 -8.92 -20.61 22.28
N GLY A 78 -9.69 -21.65 22.56
CA GLY A 78 -11.02 -21.51 23.13
C GLY A 78 -10.96 -21.00 24.58
N LEU A 79 -12.02 -20.32 25.01
CA LEU A 79 -12.41 -20.18 26.41
C LEU A 79 -13.92 -19.96 26.44
N MET A 80 -14.63 -20.97 26.95
CA MET A 80 -16.05 -20.86 27.33
C MET A 80 -16.15 -20.03 28.61
N LEU A 81 -17.02 -19.02 28.62
CA LEU A 81 -17.67 -18.58 29.85
C LEU A 81 -19.14 -18.26 29.58
N GLN A 82 -19.97 -18.93 30.37
CA GLN A 82 -21.42 -18.89 30.41
C GLN A 82 -21.85 -17.94 31.53
N GLY A 83 -22.88 -17.13 31.29
CA GLY A 83 -23.71 -16.59 32.37
C GLY A 83 -24.23 -15.17 32.18
N GLY A 84 -25.56 -15.02 32.29
CA GLY A 84 -26.21 -13.81 32.79
C GLY A 84 -26.85 -12.91 31.75
N GLY A 85 -28.14 -13.10 31.49
CA GLY A 85 -28.95 -12.20 30.66
C GLY A 85 -29.33 -10.90 31.37
N LEU A 86 -30.05 -10.04 30.66
CA LEU A 86 -31.12 -9.14 31.12
C LEU A 86 -31.71 -8.44 29.87
N MET A 87 -33.04 -8.39 29.85
CA MET A 87 -33.89 -7.89 28.77
C MET A 87 -33.89 -6.35 28.66
N HIS A 88 -33.91 -5.81 27.43
CA HIS A 88 -34.71 -4.62 27.15
C HIS A 88 -35.24 -4.60 25.72
N GLN A 89 -36.48 -4.11 25.63
CA GLN A 89 -37.43 -4.14 24.54
C GLN A 89 -37.49 -2.73 23.93
N GLY A 90 -37.63 -2.59 22.61
CA GLY A 90 -37.93 -1.30 21.99
C GLY A 90 -37.54 -1.24 20.52
N GLY A 91 -38.54 -1.30 19.64
CA GLY A 91 -38.40 -1.39 18.19
C GLY A 91 -38.39 -0.05 17.44
N GLY A 92 -38.15 -0.15 16.13
CA GLY A 92 -38.49 0.87 15.13
C GLY A 92 -37.34 1.24 14.19
N PRO A 93 -37.41 0.91 12.88
CA PRO A 93 -36.38 1.23 11.90
C PRO A 93 -36.60 2.62 11.29
N VAL A 94 -35.54 3.42 11.19
CA VAL A 94 -35.48 4.52 10.21
C VAL A 94 -34.29 4.26 9.31
N LEU A 95 -34.59 3.70 8.15
CA LEU A 95 -33.71 3.69 6.99
C LEU A 95 -33.67 5.12 6.45
N GLN A 96 -32.60 5.85 6.76
CA GLN A 96 -32.18 6.96 5.92
C GLN A 96 -30.82 6.58 5.35
N GLN A 97 -30.86 6.06 4.12
CA GLN A 97 -29.72 6.07 3.23
C GLN A 97 -29.21 7.51 3.15
N ASN A 98 -27.98 7.72 3.60
CA ASN A 98 -27.10 8.76 3.10
C ASN A 98 -25.79 8.04 2.75
N GLY A 99 -25.72 7.55 1.52
CA GLY A 99 -24.45 7.27 0.87
C GLY A 99 -23.83 8.60 0.50
N GLY A 100 -22.92 9.09 1.33
CA GLY A 100 -22.03 10.20 1.06
C GLY A 100 -20.62 9.69 1.35
N GLY A 101 -19.84 9.50 0.30
CA GLY A 101 -18.59 8.76 0.32
C GLY A 101 -17.57 9.32 1.29
N THR A 102 -16.89 8.40 1.95
CA THR A 102 -15.64 8.63 2.68
C THR A 102 -14.51 8.77 1.65
N GLU A 103 -14.54 9.83 0.84
CA GLU A 103 -13.68 9.91 -0.36
C GLU A 103 -12.18 10.04 -0.02
N ALA A 104 -11.80 10.59 1.14
CA ALA A 104 -10.39 10.86 1.45
C ALA A 104 -9.55 9.64 1.91
N ALA A 105 -10.15 8.69 2.64
CA ALA A 105 -9.44 7.49 3.07
C ALA A 105 -9.38 6.42 1.96
N GLU A 106 -10.42 6.36 1.12
CA GLU A 106 -10.45 5.50 -0.06
C GLU A 106 -9.38 5.91 -1.08
N ASP A 107 -9.16 7.21 -1.26
CA ASP A 107 -8.14 7.76 -2.16
C ASP A 107 -6.72 7.29 -1.80
N GLU A 108 -6.38 7.26 -0.50
CA GLU A 108 -5.05 6.85 -0.03
C GLU A 108 -4.78 5.35 -0.19
N ASP A 109 -5.74 4.51 0.21
CA ASP A 109 -5.68 3.05 0.02
C ASP A 109 -5.61 2.68 -1.48
N ASP A 110 -6.24 3.48 -2.33
CA ASP A 110 -6.21 3.29 -3.78
C ASP A 110 -4.84 3.65 -4.39
N LEU A 111 -4.12 4.61 -3.82
CA LEU A 111 -2.74 4.93 -4.26
C LEU A 111 -1.78 3.77 -3.98
N GLU A 112 -1.89 3.11 -2.82
CA GLU A 112 -1.05 1.95 -2.49
C GLU A 112 -1.28 0.81 -3.49
N LYS A 113 -2.55 0.45 -3.71
CA LYS A 113 -2.94 -0.62 -4.65
C LYS A 113 -2.51 -0.31 -6.07
N GLN A 114 -2.69 0.94 -6.52
CA GLN A 114 -2.25 1.38 -7.84
C GLN A 114 -0.73 1.27 -7.99
N PHE A 115 0.04 1.69 -6.98
CA PHE A 115 1.49 1.57 -6.99
C PHE A 115 1.93 0.12 -7.17
N TYR A 116 1.41 -0.80 -6.35
CA TYR A 116 1.72 -2.22 -6.46
C TYR A 116 1.32 -2.80 -7.81
N PHE A 117 0.12 -2.48 -8.29
CA PHE A 117 -0.40 -2.97 -9.56
C PHE A 117 0.53 -2.56 -10.71
N HIS A 118 0.91 -1.29 -10.78
CA HIS A 118 1.76 -0.79 -11.85
C HIS A 118 3.20 -1.31 -11.78
N LEU A 119 3.80 -1.37 -10.58
CA LEU A 119 5.16 -1.87 -10.42
C LEU A 119 5.25 -3.36 -10.77
N ASN A 120 4.30 -4.17 -10.28
CA ASN A 120 4.22 -5.60 -10.61
C ASN A 120 3.94 -5.82 -12.09
N GLY A 121 3.06 -5.01 -12.69
CA GLY A 121 2.77 -5.04 -14.12
C GLY A 121 4.02 -4.76 -14.97
N LEU A 122 4.77 -3.71 -14.62
CA LEU A 122 6.02 -3.36 -15.28
C LEU A 122 7.05 -4.49 -15.13
N HIS A 123 7.22 -5.03 -13.92
CA HIS A 123 8.13 -6.15 -13.66
C HIS A 123 7.77 -7.39 -14.49
N ALA A 124 6.49 -7.73 -14.60
CA ALA A 124 6.01 -8.84 -15.40
C ALA A 124 6.29 -8.63 -16.90
N VAL A 125 6.07 -7.42 -17.42
CA VAL A 125 6.36 -7.08 -18.82
C VAL A 125 7.86 -7.16 -19.10
N LEU A 126 8.69 -6.54 -18.26
CA LEU A 126 10.16 -6.57 -18.40
C LEU A 126 10.69 -8.01 -18.32
N SER A 127 10.17 -8.84 -17.42
CA SER A 127 10.53 -10.26 -17.32
C SER A 127 10.23 -11.02 -18.61
N LYS A 128 9.03 -10.80 -19.20
CA LYS A 128 8.64 -11.43 -20.47
C LYS A 128 9.53 -10.96 -21.63
N LEU A 129 9.82 -9.66 -21.71
CA LEU A 129 10.66 -9.09 -22.76
C LEU A 129 12.10 -9.59 -22.65
N THR A 130 12.65 -9.67 -21.43
CA THR A 130 13.99 -10.20 -21.18
C THR A 130 14.11 -11.64 -21.67
N ARG A 131 13.17 -12.52 -21.29
CA ARG A 131 13.14 -13.91 -21.78
C ARG A 131 13.06 -14.00 -23.30
N LYS A 132 12.27 -13.13 -23.95
CA LYS A 132 12.19 -13.07 -25.41
C LYS A 132 13.53 -12.66 -26.03
N ALA A 133 14.22 -11.67 -25.45
CA ALA A 133 15.54 -11.23 -25.90
C ALA A 133 16.60 -12.33 -25.74
N ASP A 134 16.59 -13.06 -24.62
CA ASP A 134 17.48 -14.20 -24.38
C ASP A 134 17.23 -15.33 -25.36
N THR A 135 15.95 -15.62 -25.64
CA THR A 135 15.55 -16.63 -26.64
C THR A 135 16.05 -16.24 -28.02
N LEU A 136 15.83 -14.99 -28.44
CA LEU A 136 16.32 -14.47 -29.73
C LEU A 136 17.84 -14.60 -29.84
N THR A 137 18.55 -14.19 -28.78
CA THR A 137 20.03 -14.25 -28.72
C THR A 137 20.53 -15.69 -28.81
N SER A 138 19.88 -16.63 -28.12
CA SER A 138 20.25 -18.05 -28.13
C SER A 138 20.02 -18.67 -29.51
N ARG A 139 18.85 -18.40 -30.13
CA ARG A 139 18.55 -18.86 -31.49
C ARG A 139 19.53 -18.32 -32.52
N TYR A 140 19.87 -17.03 -32.43
CA TYR A 140 20.86 -16.45 -33.33
C TYR A 140 22.22 -17.13 -33.20
N LYS A 141 22.69 -17.39 -31.97
CA LYS A 141 23.96 -18.10 -31.71
C LYS A 141 23.98 -19.52 -32.28
N GLU A 142 22.85 -20.24 -32.20
CA GLU A 142 22.69 -21.58 -32.79
C GLU A 142 22.81 -21.53 -34.32
N GLU A 143 22.14 -20.58 -34.97
CA GLU A 143 22.11 -20.44 -36.44
C GLU A 143 23.47 -20.06 -37.03
N ILE A 144 24.23 -19.19 -36.37
CA ILE A 144 25.56 -18.77 -36.86
C ILE A 144 26.68 -19.76 -36.52
N GLY A 145 26.36 -20.91 -35.92
CA GLY A 145 27.33 -21.97 -35.62
C GLY A 145 28.31 -21.62 -34.50
N CYS A 146 28.02 -20.62 -33.66
CA CYS A 146 28.82 -20.32 -32.45
C CYS A 146 28.50 -21.30 -31.32
N ARG A 147 28.66 -22.60 -31.59
CA ARG A 147 28.64 -23.66 -30.60
C ARG A 147 30.08 -23.86 -30.14
N ASN A 148 30.40 -23.33 -28.96
CA ASN A 148 31.64 -23.68 -28.26
C ASN A 148 31.37 -24.89 -27.37
#